data_AF-A0A2T6E133-F1
#
_entry.id   AF-A0A2T6E133-F1
#
_cell.length_a   1.000
_cell.length_b   1.000
_cell.length_c   1.000
_cell.angle_alpha   90.00
_cell.angle_beta   90.00
_cell.angle_gamma   90.00
#
_symmetry.space_group_name_H-M   'P 1'
#
loop_
_entity.id
_entity.type
_entity.pdbx_description
1 polymer ?
#
loop_
_entity_poly.entity_id
_entity_poly.type
_entity_poly.pdbx_seq_one_letter_code
_entity_poly.pdbx_strand_id
1 'polypeptide(L)'
;MGADCRRREAPSQSASEEWHPRAGRLGGGVPELGGLQAGNPAVADCGVARTATQGGADDAARAARGVCVRASADRRRHSRRLFAVETLRQPLSAGGGRRTEADDFPRPVGAYSGFQHSYRGRPSEGESTVTPRFRAKARSVLDCSPTAVRRVWLWSACVLFASMAWARSDGPAQPTAPSTADSARAAHAMLTRLCDDFGGRLTGSEANRRALQRLSSELVALGYQPELHTFPFRGWERGEDRVEMLSPVRRVLRVAALSYSEPHPPFAADVVVLGRGAADDFPRSELQGRTGLLDAASVPLGEVLPVAKARGMAALLTINRENGGQLLARTGSFSGEALPIPVYSVTQEEGGWIRRLLERGEKVSVQVETRSHSVAAETSNLVVRIPGKTDDLLVVGAHFDSWDLGQGALDNGLGTAQVFALAHRLRRSQPLRTIELVWFNGEEEGMWGSRYEAGRVGGTRIVAMLNLDMVGVPQAVNALGDDSLVPILERWNAARGAKKLPLGVQNRCWFGSDHMPYQLAGVRALTLHGPIDPSLVRYYHDFGDTADKVPEALVVDSTEIIADLVLALANDPGLKPLRRTPADTAALFRKAGLEQRLRAVGWWSFGDGPRETSKSTPPSGAQPAKSAGPNS
;
A
#
# COMPACT_ATOMS: atom_id res chain seq x y z
N MET A 1 -10.92 -7.10 64.18
CA MET A 1 -12.19 -7.14 64.92
C MET A 1 -13.09 -6.09 64.29
N GLY A 2 -13.93 -6.44 63.30
CA GLY A 2 -15.30 -6.96 63.45
C GLY A 2 -16.27 -5.79 63.19
N ALA A 3 -16.85 -5.67 61.98
CA ALA A 3 -18.27 -6.01 61.65
C ALA A 3 -19.28 -5.06 62.35
N ASP A 4 -20.36 -4.51 61.78
CA ASP A 4 -21.25 -5.07 60.75
C ASP A 4 -22.29 -4.02 60.23
N CYS A 5 -22.76 -4.28 59.00
CA CYS A 5 -24.02 -3.99 58.29
C CYS A 5 -25.02 -2.86 58.69
N ARG A 6 -25.54 -2.18 57.64
CA ARG A 6 -26.94 -2.34 57.17
C ARG A 6 -27.14 -2.02 55.68
N ARG A 7 -28.03 -2.81 55.07
CA ARG A 7 -28.42 -2.97 53.65
C ARG A 7 -29.44 -1.92 53.13
N ARG A 8 -29.52 -1.80 51.79
CA ARG A 8 -30.73 -1.85 50.91
C ARG A 8 -30.23 -1.97 49.45
N GLU A 9 -30.24 -3.16 48.85
CA GLU A 9 -31.24 -3.75 47.92
C GLU A 9 -31.31 -3.12 46.50
N ALA A 10 -31.12 -3.99 45.50
CA ALA A 10 -31.04 -3.74 44.05
C ALA A 10 -32.44 -3.81 43.37
N PRO A 11 -32.54 -3.62 42.03
CA PRO A 11 -32.31 -4.78 41.15
C PRO A 11 -31.62 -4.48 39.80
N SER A 12 -30.97 -5.52 39.29
CA SER A 12 -30.47 -5.71 37.93
C SER A 12 -31.60 -5.88 36.91
N GLN A 13 -31.51 -5.25 35.74
CA GLN A 13 -32.06 -5.77 34.51
C GLN A 13 -31.12 -5.51 33.33
N SER A 14 -30.71 -6.60 32.70
CA SER A 14 -30.12 -6.73 31.38
C SER A 14 -31.16 -6.45 30.30
N ALA A 15 -30.81 -5.66 29.28
CA ALA A 15 -31.51 -5.65 28.01
C ALA A 15 -30.49 -5.48 26.87
N SER A 16 -30.29 -6.57 26.14
CA SER A 16 -29.76 -6.64 24.79
C SER A 16 -30.75 -6.01 23.81
N GLU A 17 -30.30 -5.02 23.02
CA GLU A 17 -31.04 -4.57 21.83
C GLU A 17 -30.31 -5.06 20.58
N GLU A 18 -30.89 -6.11 19.99
CA GLU A 18 -30.60 -6.60 18.65
C GLU A 18 -31.10 -5.60 17.60
N TRP A 19 -30.22 -5.24 16.67
CA TRP A 19 -30.54 -4.44 15.49
C TRP A 19 -30.93 -5.38 14.34
N HIS A 20 -32.23 -5.44 14.00
CA HIS A 20 -32.70 -6.08 12.77
C HIS A 20 -32.99 -5.04 11.67
N PRO A 21 -32.53 -5.25 10.43
CA PRO A 21 -32.86 -4.40 9.30
C PRO A 21 -34.26 -4.72 8.74
N ARG A 22 -35.01 -3.67 8.39
CA ARG A 22 -36.34 -3.78 7.74
C ARG A 22 -36.18 -4.24 6.28
N ALA A 23 -36.72 -5.41 5.97
CA ALA A 23 -36.99 -5.87 4.60
C ALA A 23 -38.46 -5.60 4.22
N GLY A 24 -38.68 -5.03 3.04
CA GLY A 24 -39.99 -4.76 2.45
C GLY A 24 -40.66 -6.01 1.88
N ARG A 25 -41.99 -6.07 2.03
CA ARG A 25 -42.88 -7.13 1.56
C ARG A 25 -43.01 -7.13 0.03
N LEU A 26 -42.92 -8.31 -0.58
CA LEU A 26 -43.71 -8.70 -1.75
C LEU A 26 -44.20 -10.13 -1.54
N GLY A 27 -45.50 -10.35 -1.73
CA GLY A 27 -46.19 -11.60 -1.49
C GLY A 27 -46.20 -12.54 -2.71
N GLY A 28 -46.62 -13.78 -2.45
CA GLY A 28 -46.87 -14.81 -3.46
C GLY A 28 -46.59 -16.19 -2.86
N GLY A 29 -47.63 -16.97 -2.60
CA GLY A 29 -47.59 -18.19 -1.79
C GLY A 29 -47.16 -19.45 -2.54
N VAL A 30 -47.20 -20.57 -1.80
CA VAL A 30 -47.51 -21.98 -2.17
C VAL A 30 -47.27 -22.84 -0.90
N PRO A 31 -48.00 -23.95 -0.67
CA PRO A 31 -48.49 -24.30 0.67
C PRO A 31 -47.74 -25.41 1.42
N GLU A 32 -48.16 -25.49 2.68
CA GLU A 32 -47.99 -26.47 3.77
C GLU A 32 -47.68 -27.93 3.43
N LEU A 33 -46.88 -28.53 4.33
CA LEU A 33 -47.05 -29.81 5.04
C LEU A 33 -45.86 -29.85 6.02
N GLY A 34 -45.92 -30.11 7.32
CA GLY A 34 -46.88 -30.66 8.28
C GLY A 34 -45.98 -31.13 9.44
N GLY A 35 -46.32 -30.73 10.67
CA GLY A 35 -45.37 -30.66 11.78
C GLY A 35 -44.91 -31.98 12.40
N LEU A 36 -44.05 -31.87 13.42
CA LEU A 36 -44.30 -32.41 14.76
C LEU A 36 -43.19 -32.02 15.75
N GLN A 37 -43.62 -31.98 17.00
CA GLN A 37 -43.11 -31.22 18.15
C GLN A 37 -41.95 -31.88 18.90
N ALA A 38 -41.10 -30.99 19.44
CA ALA A 38 -40.63 -30.87 20.83
C ALA A 38 -40.21 -32.11 21.66
N GLY A 39 -39.04 -31.99 22.29
CA GLY A 39 -38.69 -32.72 23.51
C GLY A 39 -37.19 -32.73 23.83
N ASN A 40 -36.74 -31.74 24.59
CA ASN A 40 -35.50 -31.76 25.40
C ASN A 40 -35.96 -31.86 26.89
N PRO A 41 -35.12 -32.04 27.94
CA PRO A 41 -33.68 -32.27 28.01
C PRO A 41 -33.20 -33.24 29.15
N ALA A 42 -31.88 -33.24 29.39
CA ALA A 42 -31.15 -33.46 30.67
C ALA A 42 -30.44 -34.83 30.86
N VAL A 43 -29.10 -34.86 30.84
CA VAL A 43 -28.10 -34.65 31.94
C VAL A 43 -28.02 -35.82 32.92
N ALA A 44 -26.88 -36.52 32.96
CA ALA A 44 -26.01 -36.69 34.15
C ALA A 44 -25.07 -37.91 34.05
N ASP A 45 -23.96 -37.75 34.75
CA ASP A 45 -22.68 -38.46 34.77
C ASP A 45 -22.62 -39.56 35.86
N CYS A 46 -21.48 -40.26 35.97
CA CYS A 46 -21.04 -41.33 36.91
C CYS A 46 -21.27 -42.78 36.41
N GLY A 47 -20.35 -43.75 36.50
CA GLY A 47 -19.00 -43.81 37.07
C GLY A 47 -18.64 -45.27 37.44
N VAL A 48 -17.43 -45.70 37.05
CA VAL A 48 -16.51 -46.67 37.72
C VAL A 48 -16.83 -48.19 37.78
N ALA A 49 -15.95 -49.01 37.18
CA ALA A 49 -15.12 -50.09 37.82
C ALA A 49 -14.66 -51.16 36.79
N ARG A 50 -13.41 -51.12 36.32
CA ARG A 50 -12.25 -52.00 36.66
C ARG A 50 -12.41 -53.51 36.41
N THR A 51 -11.59 -54.05 35.51
CA THR A 51 -10.62 -55.15 35.77
C THR A 51 -9.54 -55.17 34.68
N ALA A 52 -8.35 -55.64 35.06
CA ALA A 52 -7.05 -55.39 34.43
C ALA A 52 -6.46 -56.65 33.75
N THR A 53 -5.51 -56.45 32.82
CA THR A 53 -4.23 -57.17 32.64
C THR A 53 -3.50 -56.55 31.43
N GLN A 54 -2.39 -55.81 31.64
CA GLN A 54 -0.96 -56.20 31.42
C GLN A 54 -0.64 -56.63 29.97
N GLY A 55 0.37 -56.13 29.25
CA GLY A 55 1.48 -55.17 29.40
C GLY A 55 2.06 -54.95 27.97
N GLY A 56 3.06 -54.14 27.66
CA GLY A 56 4.00 -53.25 28.34
C GLY A 56 4.69 -52.40 27.27
N ALA A 57 5.35 -51.34 27.68
CA ALA A 57 5.95 -50.28 26.86
C ALA A 57 7.48 -50.43 26.71
N ASP A 58 8.05 -49.47 25.95
CA ASP A 58 9.44 -48.99 25.93
C ASP A 58 10.44 -49.77 25.02
N ASP A 59 11.40 -49.20 24.28
CA ASP A 59 11.95 -47.84 24.27
C ASP A 59 12.87 -47.55 23.02
N ALA A 60 13.07 -46.25 22.75
CA ALA A 60 14.25 -45.49 22.28
C ALA A 60 15.27 -45.95 21.18
N ALA A 61 15.42 -45.05 20.18
CA ALA A 61 16.63 -44.30 19.73
C ALA A 61 17.93 -44.94 19.11
N ARG A 62 18.39 -44.24 18.05
CA ARG A 62 19.75 -44.08 17.44
C ARG A 62 20.38 -45.23 16.62
N ALA A 63 20.69 -44.93 15.35
CA ALA A 63 22.06 -44.96 14.81
C ALA A 63 22.15 -44.33 13.40
N ALA A 64 23.24 -43.57 13.19
CA ALA A 64 23.68 -42.97 11.94
C ALA A 64 24.70 -43.85 11.20
N ARG A 65 25.03 -43.44 9.96
CA ARG A 65 26.06 -43.88 8.96
C ARG A 65 25.37 -44.49 7.72
N GLY A 66 25.58 -44.05 6.48
CA GLY A 66 26.54 -43.13 5.87
C GLY A 66 27.02 -43.78 4.57
N VAL A 67 26.80 -43.16 3.40
CA VAL A 67 27.59 -43.45 2.18
C VAL A 67 27.75 -42.18 1.36
N CYS A 68 29.01 -41.84 1.13
CA CYS A 68 29.51 -40.80 0.26
C CYS A 68 29.59 -41.36 -1.17
N VAL A 69 29.06 -40.67 -2.18
CA VAL A 69 29.36 -40.96 -3.59
C VAL A 69 29.91 -39.69 -4.26
N ARG A 70 31.20 -39.76 -4.61
CA ARG A 70 31.83 -38.92 -5.63
C ARG A 70 31.43 -39.43 -7.01
N ALA A 71 31.05 -38.54 -7.93
CA ALA A 71 31.22 -38.70 -9.37
C ALA A 71 31.29 -37.28 -9.97
N SER A 72 32.48 -36.81 -10.33
CA SER A 72 33.10 -36.96 -11.66
C SER A 72 32.71 -35.82 -12.59
N ALA A 73 33.65 -34.89 -12.77
CA ALA A 73 33.67 -33.92 -13.84
C ALA A 73 33.75 -34.65 -15.19
N ASP A 74 32.81 -34.39 -16.09
CA ASP A 74 32.97 -34.71 -17.51
C ASP A 74 33.00 -33.42 -18.33
N ARG A 75 34.16 -33.20 -18.97
CA ARG A 75 34.40 -32.11 -19.91
C ARG A 75 33.88 -32.56 -21.26
N ARG A 76 32.89 -31.86 -21.84
CA ARG A 76 32.64 -31.93 -23.28
C ARG A 76 32.81 -30.58 -23.95
N ARG A 77 33.86 -30.54 -24.79
CA ARG A 77 34.07 -29.57 -25.87
C ARG A 77 33.00 -29.81 -26.93
N HIS A 78 32.41 -28.75 -27.48
CA HIS A 78 32.06 -28.58 -28.89
C HIS A 78 31.71 -27.10 -29.12
N SER A 79 32.64 -26.35 -29.70
CA SER A 79 32.70 -25.98 -31.13
C SER A 79 31.74 -24.84 -31.49
N ARG A 80 32.34 -23.64 -31.56
CA ARG A 80 31.79 -22.45 -32.21
C ARG A 80 31.48 -22.76 -33.69
N ARG A 81 30.26 -22.48 -34.14
CA ARG A 81 29.98 -22.18 -35.56
C ARG A 81 29.27 -20.84 -35.64
N LEU A 82 29.98 -19.90 -36.23
CA LEU A 82 29.50 -18.61 -36.71
C LEU A 82 28.57 -18.87 -37.90
N PHE A 83 27.36 -18.31 -37.87
CA PHE A 83 26.57 -18.10 -39.08
C PHE A 83 26.64 -16.62 -39.44
N ALA A 84 27.34 -16.33 -40.53
CA ALA A 84 27.23 -15.09 -41.26
C ALA A 84 25.93 -15.15 -42.08
N VAL A 85 25.12 -14.10 -42.02
CA VAL A 85 23.99 -13.90 -42.95
C VAL A 85 24.36 -12.71 -43.82
N GLU A 86 24.62 -13.04 -45.09
CA GLU A 86 24.85 -12.09 -46.18
C GLU A 86 23.61 -11.22 -46.42
N THR A 87 23.87 -9.92 -46.59
CA THR A 87 22.90 -8.92 -47.02
C THR A 87 22.86 -8.92 -48.54
N LEU A 88 21.77 -9.43 -49.12
CA LEU A 88 21.47 -9.26 -50.54
C LEU A 88 20.63 -8.00 -50.75
N ARG A 89 21.27 -6.97 -51.34
CA ARG A 89 20.60 -5.86 -52.00
C ARG A 89 20.41 -6.21 -53.48
N GLN A 90 19.19 -6.08 -54.00
CA GLN A 90 18.95 -5.65 -55.38
C GLN A 90 17.67 -4.78 -55.47
N PRO A 91 17.61 -3.81 -56.42
CA PRO A 91 16.55 -2.80 -56.54
C PRO A 91 15.53 -3.13 -57.65
N LEU A 92 14.54 -2.23 -57.82
CA LEU A 92 13.55 -2.02 -58.92
C LEU A 92 12.12 -1.93 -58.32
N SER A 93 11.16 -1.11 -58.73
CA SER A 93 11.04 0.02 -59.68
C SER A 93 9.69 0.71 -59.41
N ALA A 94 9.53 1.94 -59.91
CA ALA A 94 8.43 2.86 -59.63
C ALA A 94 7.06 2.54 -60.28
N GLY A 95 6.02 3.13 -59.68
CA GLY A 95 4.65 3.32 -60.18
C GLY A 95 3.69 3.37 -58.97
N GLY A 96 2.95 4.42 -58.61
CA GLY A 96 2.40 5.56 -59.32
C GLY A 96 0.88 5.54 -59.12
N GLY A 97 0.32 6.30 -58.15
CA GLY A 97 -1.14 6.42 -58.02
C GLY A 97 -1.72 6.88 -56.66
N ARG A 98 -1.89 8.20 -56.53
CA ARG A 98 -2.89 9.02 -55.78
C ARG A 98 -3.70 8.40 -54.62
N ARG A 99 -3.69 9.10 -53.47
CA ARG A 99 -4.86 9.64 -52.70
C ARG A 99 -4.37 10.40 -51.45
N THR A 100 -4.54 11.72 -51.41
CA THR A 100 -5.55 12.54 -50.69
C THR A 100 -5.25 12.75 -49.20
N GLU A 101 -5.24 14.03 -48.84
CA GLU A 101 -4.95 14.68 -47.56
C GLU A 101 -5.91 14.26 -46.42
N ALA A 102 -5.36 14.16 -45.20
CA ALA A 102 -6.05 14.38 -43.93
C ALA A 102 -5.03 14.62 -42.81
N ASP A 103 -4.95 15.90 -42.41
CA ASP A 103 -4.80 16.49 -41.07
C ASP A 103 -3.70 16.07 -40.08
N ASP A 104 -2.87 17.09 -39.85
CA ASP A 104 -2.06 17.49 -38.70
C ASP A 104 -2.52 17.05 -37.29
N PHE A 105 -1.55 16.52 -36.52
CA PHE A 105 -1.35 16.85 -35.10
C PHE A 105 0.16 16.87 -34.78
N PRO A 106 0.66 17.83 -33.96
CA PRO A 106 2.08 18.11 -33.85
C PRO A 106 2.82 17.17 -32.88
N ARG A 107 4.01 16.72 -33.30
CA ARG A 107 5.04 16.10 -32.45
C ARG A 107 6.07 17.16 -32.03
N PRO A 108 6.52 17.22 -30.76
CA PRO A 108 7.75 17.92 -30.44
C PRO A 108 8.95 17.05 -30.84
N VAL A 109 9.76 17.59 -31.74
CA VAL A 109 11.10 17.12 -32.09
C VAL A 109 12.11 17.82 -31.18
N GLY A 110 13.10 17.08 -30.70
CA GLY A 110 14.26 17.62 -30.00
C GLY A 110 15.28 16.54 -29.66
N ALA A 111 15.92 15.98 -30.69
CA ALA A 111 17.12 15.15 -30.56
C ALA A 111 18.38 16.01 -30.49
N TYR A 112 19.44 15.48 -29.87
CA TYR A 112 20.90 15.61 -30.13
C TYR A 112 21.60 15.29 -28.79
N SER A 113 22.64 14.48 -28.62
CA SER A 113 23.61 13.74 -29.45
C SER A 113 24.21 12.68 -28.47
N GLY A 114 24.54 11.43 -28.82
CA GLY A 114 25.52 11.03 -29.80
C GLY A 114 26.93 10.97 -29.20
N PHE A 115 27.27 9.95 -28.38
CA PHE A 115 28.67 9.57 -28.13
C PHE A 115 28.84 8.06 -27.97
N GLN A 116 29.60 7.49 -28.91
CA GLN A 116 30.14 6.14 -28.91
C GLN A 116 31.37 6.09 -27.99
N HIS A 117 31.44 5.13 -27.06
CA HIS A 117 32.68 4.80 -26.38
C HIS A 117 33.42 3.69 -27.14
N SER A 118 34.62 4.02 -27.62
CA SER A 118 35.59 3.07 -28.14
C SER A 118 36.67 2.79 -27.09
N TYR A 119 37.01 1.51 -26.94
CA TYR A 119 38.14 1.00 -26.18
C TYR A 119 39.47 1.39 -26.85
N ARG A 120 40.41 1.96 -26.10
CA ARG A 120 41.86 1.84 -26.32
C ARG A 120 42.59 1.85 -24.98
N GLY A 121 43.58 0.97 -24.84
CA GLY A 121 44.36 0.78 -23.62
C GLY A 121 45.78 1.37 -23.64
N ARG A 122 46.30 1.51 -22.41
CA ARG A 122 47.71 1.54 -21.92
C ARG A 122 48.62 2.73 -22.33
N PRO A 123 49.72 3.03 -21.59
CA PRO A 123 50.37 2.28 -20.49
C PRO A 123 50.71 3.08 -19.20
N SER A 124 51.28 2.33 -18.26
CA SER A 124 51.83 2.60 -16.93
C SER A 124 53.13 3.40 -16.86
N GLU A 125 53.26 4.26 -15.84
CA GLU A 125 54.44 4.62 -15.02
C GLU A 125 53.85 5.18 -13.70
N GLY A 126 54.35 5.04 -12.47
CA GLY A 126 55.69 4.84 -11.94
C GLY A 126 55.87 5.87 -10.80
N GLU A 127 56.34 5.43 -9.63
CA GLU A 127 56.77 6.23 -8.46
C GLU A 127 55.71 6.86 -7.54
N SER A 128 55.98 7.10 -6.25
CA SER A 128 56.75 6.43 -5.18
C SER A 128 56.37 7.16 -3.88
N THR A 129 56.27 6.41 -2.80
CA THR A 129 55.83 6.85 -1.47
C THR A 129 56.97 7.49 -0.67
N VAL A 130 56.72 8.65 -0.04
CA VAL A 130 57.56 9.16 1.06
C VAL A 130 56.68 9.73 2.18
N THR A 131 56.76 9.12 3.35
CA THR A 131 56.24 9.61 4.64
C THR A 131 57.41 10.05 5.53
N PRO A 132 57.34 11.20 6.22
CA PRO A 132 58.36 11.56 7.20
C PRO A 132 57.96 11.11 8.62
N ARG A 133 58.85 10.31 9.23
CA ARG A 133 58.88 10.01 10.66
C ARG A 133 59.54 11.18 11.43
N PHE A 134 58.87 11.70 12.45
CA PHE A 134 59.52 12.57 13.44
C PHE A 134 60.03 11.74 14.63
N ARG A 135 61.32 11.92 14.94
CA ARG A 135 62.09 11.27 16.00
C ARG A 135 62.04 12.12 17.27
N ALA A 136 61.77 11.47 18.40
CA ALA A 136 61.93 12.02 19.74
C ALA A 136 63.40 12.29 20.10
N LYS A 137 63.65 13.32 20.90
CA LYS A 137 64.89 13.52 21.67
C LYS A 137 64.54 13.78 23.13
N ALA A 138 64.96 12.86 23.99
CA ALA A 138 65.07 13.06 25.42
C ALA A 138 66.40 13.78 25.75
N ARG A 139 66.38 14.65 26.76
CA ARG A 139 67.56 15.07 27.53
C ARG A 139 67.17 15.30 28.99
N SER A 140 68.16 15.10 29.83
CA SER A 140 68.14 14.65 31.22
C SER A 140 68.38 15.77 32.24
N VAL A 141 67.78 15.58 33.42
CA VAL A 141 68.31 15.76 34.79
C VAL A 141 68.75 17.15 35.25
N LEU A 142 68.15 17.60 36.36
CA LEU A 142 68.89 18.18 37.50
C LEU A 142 68.08 18.01 38.80
N ASP A 143 68.71 17.29 39.73
CA ASP A 143 68.39 17.14 41.15
C ASP A 143 68.45 18.48 41.88
N CYS A 144 67.59 18.66 42.89
CA CYS A 144 67.93 19.25 44.19
C CYS A 144 66.80 19.07 45.20
N SER A 145 67.10 18.40 46.31
CA SER A 145 66.45 18.57 47.62
C SER A 145 67.56 18.90 48.63
N PRO A 146 67.32 19.57 49.77
CA PRO A 146 66.68 18.87 50.89
C PRO A 146 65.84 19.71 51.90
N THR A 147 64.93 18.98 52.55
CA THR A 147 64.56 19.01 53.99
C THR A 147 63.83 20.20 54.65
N ALA A 148 62.66 19.82 55.18
CA ALA A 148 62.18 19.97 56.56
C ALA A 148 61.47 21.26 57.00
N VAL A 149 60.12 21.22 56.97
CA VAL A 149 59.31 21.62 58.14
C VAL A 149 58.15 20.65 58.32
N ARG A 150 57.99 20.24 59.58
CA ARG A 150 57.08 19.24 60.14
C ARG A 150 55.62 19.69 60.14
N ARG A 151 54.75 18.67 59.97
CA ARG A 151 53.48 18.39 60.68
C ARG A 151 52.37 19.46 60.63
N VAL A 152 51.14 18.96 60.57
CA VAL A 152 49.84 19.68 60.59
C VAL A 152 49.30 20.08 59.21
N TRP A 153 49.16 19.14 58.26
CA TRP A 153 48.18 19.27 57.16
C TRP A 153 47.90 17.87 56.56
N LEU A 154 47.23 16.99 57.31
CA LEU A 154 46.82 15.65 56.81
C LEU A 154 45.34 15.34 57.04
N TRP A 155 44.52 16.35 57.38
CA TRP A 155 43.07 16.20 57.54
C TRP A 155 42.22 17.23 56.77
N SER A 156 42.83 18.04 55.90
CA SER A 156 42.11 18.98 55.02
C SER A 156 42.32 18.72 53.52
N ALA A 157 43.26 17.83 53.15
CA ALA A 157 43.50 17.46 51.75
C ALA A 157 42.59 16.31 51.24
N CYS A 158 42.04 15.48 52.13
CA CYS A 158 41.13 14.40 51.74
C CYS A 158 39.69 14.89 51.44
N VAL A 159 39.30 16.07 51.92
CA VAL A 159 37.96 16.65 51.64
C VAL A 159 37.96 17.52 50.37
N LEU A 160 39.12 18.07 49.98
CA LEU A 160 39.29 18.84 48.74
C LEU A 160 39.66 17.98 47.52
N PHE A 161 40.24 16.78 47.71
CA PHE A 161 40.36 15.79 46.61
C PHE A 161 39.11 14.94 46.41
N ALA A 162 38.28 14.73 47.45
CA ALA A 162 36.99 14.06 47.30
C ALA A 162 35.92 14.93 46.62
N SER A 163 36.07 16.26 46.62
CA SER A 163 35.18 17.20 45.94
C SER A 163 35.62 17.57 44.52
N MET A 164 36.86 17.26 44.12
CA MET A 164 37.32 17.35 42.72
C MET A 164 37.21 16.03 41.94
N ALA A 165 37.06 14.89 42.61
CA ALA A 165 36.74 13.60 41.95
C ALA A 165 35.24 13.47 41.54
N TRP A 166 34.40 14.43 41.93
CA TRP A 166 33.04 14.62 41.43
C TRP A 166 32.96 15.69 40.33
N ALA A 167 34.10 16.12 39.78
CA ALA A 167 34.13 16.90 38.56
C ALA A 167 34.10 15.95 37.35
N ARG A 168 32.91 15.81 36.76
CA ARG A 168 32.64 15.15 35.47
C ARG A 168 33.21 13.74 35.34
N SER A 169 32.55 12.78 35.98
CA SER A 169 32.19 11.62 35.16
C SER A 169 31.19 12.15 34.14
N ASP A 170 31.63 12.39 32.91
CA ASP A 170 30.70 12.40 31.79
C ASP A 170 30.02 11.02 31.85
N GLY A 171 28.84 10.96 32.47
CA GLY A 171 27.99 9.77 32.39
C GLY A 171 27.90 9.38 30.92
N PRO A 172 27.72 8.09 30.58
CA PRO A 172 27.69 7.65 29.19
C PRO A 172 26.80 8.62 28.43
N ALA A 173 27.38 9.32 27.45
CA ALA A 173 26.71 10.38 26.72
C ALA A 173 25.32 9.86 26.36
N GLN A 174 24.26 10.52 26.84
CA GLN A 174 22.89 10.15 26.53
C GLN A 174 22.85 9.93 25.02
N PRO A 175 22.55 8.70 24.54
CA PRO A 175 22.70 8.39 23.13
C PRO A 175 21.91 9.43 22.34
N THR A 176 22.61 10.17 21.48
CA THR A 176 22.01 11.26 20.70
C THR A 176 20.80 10.71 19.94
N ALA A 177 19.75 11.51 19.81
CA ALA A 177 18.61 11.12 18.97
C ALA A 177 19.15 10.73 17.57
N PRO A 178 18.66 9.64 16.99
CA PRO A 178 19.18 9.18 15.70
C PRO A 178 18.96 10.26 14.63
N SER A 179 19.91 10.38 13.71
CA SER A 179 19.75 11.29 12.57
C SER A 179 18.60 10.81 11.68
N THR A 180 18.07 11.70 10.85
CA THR A 180 17.05 11.32 9.85
C THR A 180 17.62 10.28 8.88
N ALA A 181 18.86 10.45 8.43
CA ALA A 181 19.51 9.50 7.52
C ALA A 181 19.69 8.11 8.16
N ASP A 182 20.09 8.03 9.44
CA ASP A 182 20.21 6.73 10.13
C ASP A 182 18.85 6.05 10.29
N SER A 183 17.80 6.84 10.55
CA SER A 183 16.43 6.34 10.70
C SER A 183 15.88 5.82 9.38
N ALA A 184 16.13 6.53 8.28
CA ALA A 184 15.75 6.11 6.95
C ALA A 184 16.52 4.87 6.48
N ARG A 185 17.82 4.77 6.76
CA ARG A 185 18.61 3.55 6.50
C ARG A 185 18.09 2.34 7.27
N ALA A 186 17.76 2.51 8.55
CA ALA A 186 17.17 1.45 9.35
C ALA A 186 15.81 1.00 8.78
N ALA A 187 14.99 1.95 8.32
CA ALA A 187 13.71 1.68 7.69
C ALA A 187 13.84 0.98 6.33
N HIS A 188 14.78 1.41 5.48
CA HIS A 188 15.07 0.75 4.21
C HIS A 188 15.52 -0.70 4.44
N ALA A 189 16.43 -0.92 5.38
CA ALA A 189 16.87 -2.27 5.74
C ALA A 189 15.72 -3.12 6.32
N MET A 190 14.82 -2.54 7.11
CA MET A 190 13.61 -3.20 7.61
C MET A 190 12.70 -3.63 6.45
N LEU A 191 12.43 -2.71 5.52
CA LEU A 191 11.64 -3.01 4.32
C LEU A 191 12.27 -4.13 3.49
N THR A 192 13.58 -4.07 3.22
CA THR A 192 14.29 -5.13 2.49
C THR A 192 14.08 -6.49 3.14
N ARG A 193 14.16 -6.57 4.48
CA ARG A 193 13.88 -7.83 5.20
C ARG A 193 12.43 -8.26 5.08
N LEU A 194 11.46 -7.34 5.11
CA LEU A 194 10.06 -7.71 4.88
C LEU A 194 9.85 -8.29 3.48
N CYS A 195 10.45 -7.67 2.46
CA CYS A 195 10.36 -8.13 1.08
C CYS A 195 11.06 -9.48 0.87
N ASP A 196 12.27 -9.66 1.42
CA ASP A 196 13.07 -10.87 1.23
C ASP A 196 12.54 -12.06 2.04
N ASP A 197 12.11 -11.83 3.28
CA ASP A 197 11.69 -12.90 4.20
C ASP A 197 10.25 -13.37 3.95
N PHE A 198 9.38 -12.50 3.41
CA PHE A 198 7.94 -12.78 3.31
C PHE A 198 7.33 -12.60 1.91
N GLY A 199 7.98 -11.85 1.00
CA GLY A 199 7.40 -11.51 -0.30
C GLY A 199 6.16 -10.63 -0.17
N GLY A 200 5.15 -10.90 -1.00
CA GLY A 200 3.88 -10.18 -1.00
C GLY A 200 3.07 -10.43 0.27
N ARG A 201 2.46 -9.38 0.81
CA ARG A 201 1.81 -9.37 2.13
C ARG A 201 0.30 -9.21 2.02
N LEU A 202 -0.36 -10.02 1.17
CA LEU A 202 -1.82 -10.00 1.01
C LEU A 202 -2.52 -10.13 2.36
N THR A 203 -3.53 -9.31 2.62
CA THR A 203 -4.12 -9.20 3.96
C THR A 203 -4.71 -10.53 4.41
N GLY A 204 -4.49 -10.88 5.68
CA GLY A 204 -4.93 -12.15 6.26
C GLY A 204 -4.09 -13.38 5.87
N SER A 205 -3.22 -13.27 4.85
CA SER A 205 -2.29 -14.35 4.48
C SER A 205 -1.26 -14.64 5.59
N GLU A 206 -0.67 -15.83 5.53
CA GLU A 206 0.41 -16.19 6.46
C GLU A 206 1.65 -15.29 6.33
N ALA A 207 1.98 -14.87 5.11
CA ALA A 207 3.08 -13.94 4.85
C ALA A 207 2.82 -12.59 5.54
N ASN A 208 1.60 -12.03 5.42
CA ASN A 208 1.22 -10.79 6.09
C ASN A 208 1.31 -10.93 7.62
N ARG A 209 0.75 -12.00 8.22
CA ARG A 209 0.78 -12.23 9.67
C ARG A 209 2.23 -12.29 10.20
N ARG A 210 3.10 -13.05 9.54
CA ARG A 210 4.50 -13.19 9.97
C ARG A 210 5.30 -11.91 9.76
N ALA A 211 5.03 -11.17 8.68
CA ALA A 211 5.63 -9.86 8.45
C ALA A 211 5.21 -8.85 9.53
N LEU A 212 3.94 -8.84 9.94
CA LEU A 212 3.44 -7.96 11.00
C LEU A 212 4.07 -8.28 12.36
N GLN A 213 4.25 -9.57 12.67
CA GLN A 213 4.99 -10.02 13.86
C GLN A 213 6.46 -9.58 13.84
N ARG A 214 7.10 -9.64 12.66
CA ARG A 214 8.47 -9.15 12.47
C ARG A 214 8.55 -7.65 12.72
N LEU A 215 7.68 -6.86 12.10
CA LEU A 215 7.61 -5.42 12.32
C LEU A 215 7.38 -5.06 13.80
N SER A 216 6.44 -5.75 14.45
CA SER A 216 6.17 -5.59 15.89
C SER A 216 7.43 -5.84 16.74
N SER A 217 8.16 -6.92 16.45
CA SER A 217 9.42 -7.24 17.15
C SER A 217 10.49 -6.17 16.94
N GLU A 218 10.60 -5.61 15.73
CA GLU A 218 11.55 -4.52 15.46
C GLU A 218 11.16 -3.22 16.19
N LEU A 219 9.86 -2.91 16.31
CA LEU A 219 9.38 -1.77 17.08
C LEU A 219 9.58 -1.94 18.60
N VAL A 220 9.43 -3.17 19.12
CA VAL A 220 9.79 -3.50 20.51
C VAL A 220 11.29 -3.27 20.74
N ALA A 221 12.15 -3.63 19.79
CA ALA A 221 13.58 -3.35 19.87
C ALA A 221 13.92 -1.85 19.86
N LEU A 222 13.03 -1.00 19.33
CA LEU A 222 13.13 0.47 19.45
C LEU A 222 12.62 1.03 20.79
N GLY A 223 12.07 0.18 21.66
CA GLY A 223 11.55 0.54 22.97
C GLY A 223 10.06 0.88 23.00
N TYR A 224 9.31 0.57 21.94
CA TYR A 224 7.87 0.74 21.90
C TYR A 224 7.11 -0.46 22.48
N GLN A 225 5.84 -0.26 22.78
CA GLN A 225 4.86 -1.31 23.05
C GLN A 225 3.81 -1.27 21.93
N PRO A 226 4.01 -1.99 20.81
CA PRO A 226 3.05 -1.99 19.72
C PRO A 226 1.71 -2.59 20.16
N GLU A 227 0.62 -1.89 19.83
CA GLU A 227 -0.75 -2.36 20.02
C GLU A 227 -1.24 -2.99 18.71
N LEU A 228 -1.87 -4.17 18.81
CA LEU A 228 -2.56 -4.79 17.68
C LEU A 228 -4.06 -4.50 17.79
N HIS A 229 -4.56 -3.74 16.83
CA HIS A 229 -5.97 -3.42 16.69
C HIS A 229 -6.60 -4.44 15.75
N THR A 230 -7.09 -5.56 16.30
CA THR A 230 -7.63 -6.68 15.54
C THR A 230 -9.09 -6.46 15.13
N PHE A 231 -9.41 -6.86 13.90
CA PHE A 231 -10.76 -6.80 13.35
C PHE A 231 -11.05 -7.95 12.37
N PRO A 232 -12.31 -8.40 12.29
CA PRO A 232 -12.73 -9.33 11.26
C PRO A 232 -12.90 -8.59 9.94
N PHE A 233 -12.61 -9.29 8.85
CA PHE A 233 -12.86 -8.81 7.49
C PHE A 233 -13.16 -9.97 6.55
N ARG A 234 -13.63 -9.64 5.35
CA ARG A 234 -13.75 -10.62 4.28
C ARG A 234 -12.47 -10.59 3.46
N GLY A 235 -11.59 -11.54 3.73
CA GLY A 235 -10.36 -11.72 2.98
C GLY A 235 -10.58 -12.50 1.70
N TRP A 236 -9.51 -12.58 0.91
CA TRP A 236 -9.48 -13.31 -0.34
C TRP A 236 -8.12 -13.97 -0.52
N GLU A 237 -8.12 -15.21 -0.99
CA GLU A 237 -6.90 -15.96 -1.28
C GLU A 237 -6.78 -16.21 -2.77
N ARG A 238 -5.62 -15.88 -3.35
CA ARG A 238 -5.32 -16.19 -4.74
C ARG A 238 -5.04 -17.67 -4.90
N GLY A 239 -5.77 -18.31 -5.82
CA GLY A 239 -5.52 -19.68 -6.25
C GLY A 239 -4.74 -19.76 -7.56
N GLU A 240 -4.55 -20.99 -8.05
CA GLU A 240 -4.01 -21.23 -9.39
C GLU A 240 -5.07 -20.97 -10.46
N ASP A 241 -5.34 -19.69 -10.70
CA ASP A 241 -6.29 -19.25 -11.72
C ASP A 241 -5.70 -19.40 -13.13
N ARG A 242 -6.55 -19.77 -14.10
CA ARG A 242 -6.09 -20.06 -15.45
C ARG A 242 -7.10 -19.63 -16.52
N VAL A 243 -6.58 -18.93 -17.52
CA VAL A 243 -7.30 -18.65 -18.77
C VAL A 243 -6.47 -19.17 -19.95
N GLU A 244 -7.02 -20.09 -20.74
CA GLU A 244 -6.37 -20.66 -21.92
C GLU A 244 -7.15 -20.29 -23.18
N MET A 245 -6.51 -19.63 -24.14
CA MET A 245 -7.04 -19.52 -25.50
C MET A 245 -7.07 -20.91 -26.14
N LEU A 246 -8.24 -21.35 -26.58
CA LEU A 246 -8.46 -22.62 -27.29
C LEU A 246 -8.42 -22.44 -28.81
N SER A 247 -8.89 -21.30 -29.30
CA SER A 247 -8.98 -20.92 -30.71
C SER A 247 -8.67 -19.43 -30.86
N PRO A 248 -8.03 -18.99 -31.96
CA PRO A 248 -7.52 -19.79 -33.08
C PRO A 248 -6.14 -20.42 -32.80
N VAL A 249 -5.44 -19.94 -31.77
CA VAL A 249 -4.12 -20.44 -31.36
C VAL A 249 -4.20 -20.91 -29.93
N ARG A 250 -3.87 -22.17 -29.69
CA ARG A 250 -3.90 -22.73 -28.34
C ARG A 250 -2.77 -22.13 -27.48
N ARG A 251 -3.11 -21.40 -26.41
CA ARG A 251 -2.12 -20.78 -25.52
C ARG A 251 -2.70 -20.43 -24.15
N VAL A 252 -1.96 -20.75 -23.09
CA VAL A 252 -2.23 -20.24 -21.74
C VAL A 252 -1.90 -18.75 -21.71
N LEU A 253 -2.88 -17.93 -21.37
CA LEU A 253 -2.75 -16.49 -21.24
C LEU A 253 -2.16 -16.14 -19.88
N ARG A 254 -1.37 -15.07 -19.84
CA ARG A 254 -0.91 -14.48 -18.59
C ARG A 254 -2.03 -13.60 -18.06
N VAL A 255 -2.59 -14.03 -16.93
CA VAL A 255 -3.69 -13.35 -16.26
C VAL A 255 -3.47 -13.30 -14.76
N ALA A 256 -4.09 -12.32 -14.10
CA ALA A 256 -4.28 -12.29 -12.66
C ALA A 256 -5.76 -12.07 -12.38
N ALA A 257 -6.39 -12.93 -11.57
CA ALA A 257 -7.75 -12.66 -11.10
C ALA A 257 -7.76 -11.39 -10.24
N LEU A 258 -8.83 -10.61 -10.37
CA LEU A 258 -9.11 -9.54 -9.41
C LEU A 258 -9.64 -10.16 -8.11
N SER A 259 -9.33 -9.53 -6.98
CA SER A 259 -9.80 -10.03 -5.69
C SER A 259 -11.32 -10.15 -5.66
N TYR A 260 -11.81 -11.07 -4.84
CA TYR A 260 -13.23 -11.44 -4.73
C TYR A 260 -13.82 -12.13 -5.97
N SER A 261 -13.00 -12.53 -6.94
CA SER A 261 -13.37 -13.60 -7.88
C SER A 261 -13.48 -14.93 -7.12
N GLU A 262 -14.54 -15.68 -7.40
CA GLU A 262 -14.89 -16.94 -6.70
C GLU A 262 -14.64 -18.17 -7.59
N PRO A 263 -14.42 -19.36 -6.99
CA PRO A 263 -14.14 -20.56 -7.73
C PRO A 263 -15.38 -21.05 -8.47
N HIS A 264 -15.17 -21.64 -9.65
CA HIS A 264 -16.24 -22.16 -10.48
C HIS A 264 -15.75 -23.37 -11.30
N PRO A 265 -16.66 -24.26 -11.75
CA PRO A 265 -16.29 -25.32 -12.69
C PRO A 265 -15.68 -24.72 -13.97
N PRO A 266 -14.64 -25.34 -14.55
CA PRO A 266 -14.06 -24.86 -15.79
C PRO A 266 -15.10 -24.77 -16.91
N PHE A 267 -15.10 -23.67 -17.67
CA PHE A 267 -15.99 -23.51 -18.81
C PHE A 267 -15.24 -22.93 -20.02
N ALA A 268 -15.75 -23.22 -21.22
CA ALA A 268 -15.29 -22.64 -22.47
C ALA A 268 -16.28 -21.58 -22.95
N ALA A 269 -15.77 -20.44 -23.43
CA ALA A 269 -16.60 -19.33 -23.88
C ALA A 269 -15.93 -18.58 -25.04
N ASP A 270 -16.76 -18.09 -25.96
CA ASP A 270 -16.29 -17.19 -27.02
C ASP A 270 -16.05 -15.78 -26.47
N VAL A 271 -15.02 -15.11 -26.98
CA VAL A 271 -14.64 -13.77 -26.54
C VAL A 271 -15.30 -12.70 -27.42
N VAL A 272 -15.82 -11.64 -26.80
CA VAL A 272 -16.36 -10.45 -27.48
C VAL A 272 -15.70 -9.18 -26.98
N VAL A 273 -15.47 -8.22 -27.86
CA VAL A 273 -14.94 -6.90 -27.48
C VAL A 273 -16.06 -6.07 -26.86
N LEU A 274 -15.78 -5.45 -25.70
CA LEU A 274 -16.68 -4.54 -25.00
C LEU A 274 -16.16 -3.09 -24.98
N GLY A 275 -15.08 -2.79 -25.69
CA GLY A 275 -14.46 -1.46 -25.68
C GLY A 275 -14.15 -1.02 -24.25
N ARG A 276 -14.58 0.18 -23.87
CA ARG A 276 -14.36 0.71 -22.51
C ARG A 276 -15.39 0.19 -21.50
N GLY A 277 -16.41 -0.54 -21.94
CA GLY A 277 -17.50 -1.02 -21.11
C GLY A 277 -18.53 0.05 -20.76
N ALA A 278 -18.58 1.16 -21.51
CA ALA A 278 -19.68 2.12 -21.41
C ALA A 278 -20.98 1.47 -21.91
N ALA A 279 -22.15 1.98 -21.49
CA ALA A 279 -23.45 1.40 -21.85
C ALA A 279 -23.63 1.18 -23.37
N ASP A 280 -23.10 2.09 -24.18
CA ASP A 280 -23.15 2.06 -25.64
C ASP A 280 -22.10 1.12 -26.28
N ASP A 281 -21.06 0.72 -25.54
CA ASP A 281 -20.01 -0.18 -26.05
C ASP A 281 -20.46 -1.65 -26.07
N PHE A 282 -21.52 -2.01 -25.33
CA PHE A 282 -21.99 -3.39 -25.29
C PHE A 282 -22.70 -3.76 -26.60
N PRO A 283 -22.21 -4.78 -27.35
CA PRO A 283 -22.78 -5.10 -28.65
C PRO A 283 -24.24 -5.55 -28.53
N ARG A 284 -25.00 -5.32 -29.61
CA ARG A 284 -26.42 -5.72 -29.70
C ARG A 284 -26.62 -7.23 -29.83
N SER A 285 -25.56 -7.98 -30.14
CA SER A 285 -25.59 -9.44 -30.22
C SER A 285 -25.80 -10.08 -28.85
N GLU A 286 -26.30 -11.31 -28.82
CA GLU A 286 -26.43 -12.10 -27.60
C GLU A 286 -25.07 -12.28 -26.89
N LEU A 287 -25.00 -11.87 -25.62
CA LEU A 287 -23.79 -11.97 -24.78
C LEU A 287 -23.86 -13.15 -23.80
N GLN A 288 -24.96 -13.89 -23.81
CA GLN A 288 -25.20 -15.04 -22.95
C GLN A 288 -24.05 -16.05 -23.08
N GLY A 289 -23.41 -16.38 -21.95
CA GLY A 289 -22.31 -17.33 -21.87
C GLY A 289 -20.98 -16.85 -22.47
N ARG A 290 -20.88 -15.61 -22.96
CA ARG A 290 -19.64 -15.09 -23.58
C ARG A 290 -18.68 -14.47 -22.56
N THR A 291 -17.40 -14.41 -22.92
CA THR A 291 -16.36 -13.69 -22.18
C THR A 291 -16.14 -12.32 -22.79
N GLY A 292 -16.16 -11.26 -21.98
CA GLY A 292 -15.96 -9.88 -22.45
C GLY A 292 -14.50 -9.46 -22.38
N LEU A 293 -14.00 -8.78 -23.42
CA LEU A 293 -12.69 -8.13 -23.42
C LEU A 293 -12.86 -6.63 -23.27
N LEU A 294 -12.35 -6.07 -22.16
CA LEU A 294 -12.38 -4.65 -21.82
C LEU A 294 -11.03 -3.99 -22.08
N ASP A 295 -11.09 -2.77 -22.59
CA ASP A 295 -9.94 -1.91 -22.85
C ASP A 295 -9.23 -1.49 -21.56
N ALA A 296 -7.94 -1.14 -21.69
CA ALA A 296 -7.14 -0.68 -20.55
C ALA A 296 -7.68 0.58 -19.87
N ALA A 297 -8.37 1.44 -20.63
CA ALA A 297 -9.05 2.64 -20.13
C ALA A 297 -10.56 2.40 -19.94
N SER A 298 -10.94 1.28 -19.33
CA SER A 298 -12.35 0.96 -19.07
C SER A 298 -12.99 1.93 -18.07
N VAL A 299 -14.31 2.03 -18.12
CA VAL A 299 -15.08 2.64 -17.03
C VAL A 299 -14.94 1.78 -15.75
N PRO A 300 -15.27 2.32 -14.56
CA PRO A 300 -15.15 1.59 -13.30
C PRO A 300 -15.90 0.25 -13.33
N LEU A 301 -15.32 -0.80 -12.75
CA LEU A 301 -15.93 -2.14 -12.73
C LEU A 301 -17.30 -2.18 -12.07
N GLY A 302 -17.55 -1.31 -11.08
CA GLY A 302 -18.88 -1.17 -10.45
C GLY A 302 -19.98 -0.76 -11.42
N GLU A 303 -19.63 -0.13 -12.55
CA GLU A 303 -20.58 0.22 -13.62
C GLU A 303 -20.71 -0.92 -14.65
N VAL A 304 -19.61 -1.60 -14.96
CA VAL A 304 -19.56 -2.66 -15.99
C VAL A 304 -20.19 -3.97 -15.51
N LEU A 305 -19.88 -4.40 -14.28
CA LEU A 305 -20.27 -5.71 -13.75
C LEU A 305 -21.78 -5.94 -13.70
N PRO A 306 -22.61 -4.99 -13.22
CA PRO A 306 -24.06 -5.17 -13.23
C PRO A 306 -24.61 -5.37 -14.64
N VAL A 307 -24.11 -4.60 -15.63
CA VAL A 307 -24.55 -4.71 -17.03
C VAL A 307 -24.09 -6.03 -17.64
N ALA A 308 -22.83 -6.41 -17.45
CA ALA A 308 -22.28 -7.67 -17.95
C ALA A 308 -23.05 -8.87 -17.38
N LYS A 309 -23.36 -8.85 -16.07
CA LYS A 309 -24.17 -9.89 -15.41
C LYS A 309 -25.59 -9.94 -15.97
N ALA A 310 -26.26 -8.78 -16.10
CA ALA A 310 -27.62 -8.70 -16.62
C ALA A 310 -27.75 -9.19 -18.07
N ARG A 311 -26.68 -9.05 -18.87
CA ARG A 311 -26.59 -9.58 -20.23
C ARG A 311 -26.11 -11.04 -20.32
N GLY A 312 -25.94 -11.72 -19.18
CA GLY A 312 -25.65 -13.15 -19.11
C GLY A 312 -24.20 -13.52 -19.44
N MET A 313 -23.26 -12.58 -19.36
CA MET A 313 -21.84 -12.87 -19.62
C MET A 313 -21.27 -13.86 -18.59
N ALA A 314 -20.29 -14.65 -19.00
CA ALA A 314 -19.67 -15.68 -18.17
C ALA A 314 -18.40 -15.19 -17.44
N ALA A 315 -17.62 -14.29 -18.05
CA ALA A 315 -16.41 -13.73 -17.48
C ALA A 315 -16.03 -12.38 -18.13
N LEU A 316 -15.08 -11.67 -17.50
CA LEU A 316 -14.44 -10.48 -18.07
C LEU A 316 -12.91 -10.60 -18.06
N LEU A 317 -12.28 -10.20 -19.16
CA LEU A 317 -10.86 -9.97 -19.31
C LEU A 317 -10.62 -8.46 -19.45
N THR A 318 -9.95 -7.87 -18.48
CA THR A 318 -9.54 -6.46 -18.49
C THR A 318 -8.11 -6.36 -18.97
N ILE A 319 -7.89 -5.70 -20.10
CA ILE A 319 -6.53 -5.46 -20.60
C ILE A 319 -5.85 -4.52 -19.62
N ASN A 320 -4.65 -4.85 -19.14
CA ASN A 320 -3.94 -3.92 -18.27
C ASN A 320 -3.27 -2.77 -19.06
N ARG A 321 -2.95 -1.70 -18.32
CA ARG A 321 -2.43 -0.46 -18.89
C ARG A 321 -0.93 -0.49 -19.20
N GLU A 322 -0.19 -1.42 -18.60
CA GLU A 322 1.26 -1.48 -18.72
C GLU A 322 1.71 -2.59 -19.68
N ASN A 323 2.80 -2.32 -20.39
CA ASN A 323 3.43 -3.27 -21.30
C ASN A 323 4.59 -4.04 -20.64
N GLY A 324 5.24 -4.89 -21.42
CA GLY A 324 6.37 -5.71 -20.96
C GLY A 324 5.92 -6.99 -20.27
N GLY A 325 4.67 -7.41 -20.49
CA GLY A 325 4.13 -8.65 -19.91
C GLY A 325 3.76 -8.59 -18.44
N GLN A 326 3.57 -7.40 -17.89
CA GLN A 326 3.19 -7.18 -16.49
C GLN A 326 1.77 -7.67 -16.21
N LEU A 327 1.49 -8.01 -14.96
CA LEU A 327 0.19 -8.43 -14.46
C LEU A 327 -0.16 -7.58 -13.23
N LEU A 328 -1.13 -6.70 -13.38
CA LEU A 328 -1.53 -5.79 -12.32
C LEU A 328 -2.63 -6.46 -11.49
N ALA A 329 -2.31 -6.89 -10.27
CA ALA A 329 -3.30 -7.29 -9.30
C ALA A 329 -4.16 -6.08 -8.91
N ARG A 330 -5.47 -6.27 -8.67
CA ARG A 330 -6.37 -5.17 -8.33
C ARG A 330 -7.53 -5.68 -7.49
N THR A 331 -8.11 -4.76 -6.71
CA THR A 331 -9.35 -5.02 -6.01
C THR A 331 -10.50 -5.19 -6.99
N GLY A 332 -11.29 -6.25 -6.79
CA GLY A 332 -12.57 -6.40 -7.48
C GLY A 332 -13.72 -5.69 -6.76
N SER A 333 -13.65 -5.59 -5.44
CA SER A 333 -14.78 -5.19 -4.59
C SER A 333 -14.32 -4.50 -3.32
N PHE A 334 -14.60 -3.20 -3.18
CA PHE A 334 -14.27 -2.43 -1.98
C PHE A 334 -15.13 -2.80 -0.75
N SER A 335 -16.24 -3.50 -0.95
CA SER A 335 -17.09 -4.01 0.15
C SER A 335 -16.70 -5.41 0.60
N GLY A 336 -15.79 -6.08 -0.13
CA GLY A 336 -15.47 -7.49 0.03
C GLY A 336 -16.52 -8.44 -0.54
N GLU A 337 -17.60 -7.95 -1.13
CA GLU A 337 -18.61 -8.82 -1.74
C GLU A 337 -18.02 -9.58 -2.93
N ALA A 338 -18.40 -10.85 -3.06
CA ALA A 338 -18.01 -11.70 -4.19
C ALA A 338 -18.43 -11.07 -5.53
N LEU A 339 -17.55 -11.16 -6.53
CA LEU A 339 -17.86 -10.68 -7.87
C LEU A 339 -18.95 -11.55 -8.51
N PRO A 340 -19.93 -10.96 -9.22
CA PRO A 340 -21.05 -11.70 -9.79
C PRO A 340 -20.67 -12.61 -10.98
N ILE A 341 -19.48 -12.37 -11.55
CA ILE A 341 -18.79 -13.15 -12.58
C ILE A 341 -17.27 -12.99 -12.36
N PRO A 342 -16.43 -13.99 -12.71
CA PRO A 342 -14.99 -13.89 -12.57
C PRO A 342 -14.40 -12.80 -13.48
N VAL A 343 -13.44 -12.05 -12.95
CA VAL A 343 -12.78 -10.95 -13.65
C VAL A 343 -11.26 -11.13 -13.56
N TYR A 344 -10.61 -11.00 -14.71
CA TYR A 344 -9.16 -11.13 -14.82
C TYR A 344 -8.54 -9.87 -15.38
N SER A 345 -7.35 -9.51 -14.90
CA SER A 345 -6.43 -8.67 -15.64
C SER A 345 -5.63 -9.54 -16.60
N VAL A 346 -5.57 -9.18 -17.89
CA VAL A 346 -4.74 -9.82 -18.91
C VAL A 346 -3.64 -8.85 -19.36
N THR A 347 -2.47 -9.38 -19.70
CA THR A 347 -1.35 -8.57 -20.21
C THR A 347 -1.77 -7.71 -21.40
N GLN A 348 -1.21 -6.51 -21.52
CA GLN A 348 -1.49 -5.61 -22.63
C GLN A 348 -1.25 -6.29 -23.99
N GLU A 349 -0.18 -7.08 -24.11
CA GLU A 349 0.17 -7.74 -25.37
C GLU A 349 -0.85 -8.82 -25.76
N GLU A 350 -1.25 -9.67 -24.82
CA GLU A 350 -2.19 -10.76 -25.09
C GLU A 350 -3.63 -10.23 -25.25
N GLY A 351 -4.00 -9.21 -24.49
CA GLY A 351 -5.25 -8.47 -24.68
C GLY A 351 -5.35 -7.80 -26.06
N GLY A 352 -4.29 -7.09 -26.47
CA GLY A 352 -4.20 -6.49 -27.79
C GLY A 352 -4.16 -7.54 -28.92
N TRP A 353 -3.55 -8.69 -28.68
CA TRP A 353 -3.56 -9.81 -29.62
C TRP A 353 -4.97 -10.38 -29.83
N ILE A 354 -5.70 -10.67 -28.74
CA ILE A 354 -7.09 -11.12 -28.80
C ILE A 354 -7.94 -10.12 -29.59
N ARG A 355 -7.81 -8.83 -29.31
CA ARG A 355 -8.53 -7.77 -30.01
C ARG A 355 -8.29 -7.82 -31.53
N ARG A 356 -7.03 -7.84 -31.96
CA ARG A 356 -6.68 -7.89 -33.39
C ARG A 356 -7.21 -9.14 -34.09
N LEU A 357 -7.30 -10.27 -33.38
CA LEU A 357 -7.93 -11.48 -33.92
C LEU A 357 -9.43 -11.25 -34.16
N LEU A 358 -10.14 -10.72 -33.17
CA LEU A 358 -11.58 -10.43 -33.26
C LEU A 358 -11.89 -9.38 -34.34
N GLU A 359 -11.07 -8.33 -34.46
CA GLU A 359 -11.21 -7.29 -35.50
C GLU A 359 -11.02 -7.84 -36.92
N ARG A 360 -10.23 -8.91 -37.08
CA ARG A 360 -10.07 -9.63 -38.36
C ARG A 360 -11.23 -10.60 -38.66
N GLY A 361 -12.22 -10.69 -37.77
CA GLY A 361 -13.32 -11.65 -37.88
C GLY A 361 -12.96 -13.07 -37.43
N GLU A 362 -11.80 -13.27 -36.79
CA GLU A 362 -11.42 -14.57 -36.25
C GLU A 362 -12.18 -14.87 -34.97
N LYS A 363 -12.62 -16.13 -34.82
CA LYS A 363 -13.25 -16.59 -33.58
C LYS A 363 -12.19 -16.86 -32.51
N VAL A 364 -12.26 -16.11 -31.40
CA VAL A 364 -11.47 -16.39 -30.20
C VAL A 364 -12.33 -17.10 -29.17
N SER A 365 -11.87 -18.25 -28.68
CA SER A 365 -12.51 -19.01 -27.61
C SER A 365 -11.51 -19.28 -26.49
N VAL A 366 -11.94 -19.15 -25.24
CA VAL A 366 -11.12 -19.34 -24.05
C VAL A 366 -11.72 -20.36 -23.10
N GLN A 367 -10.89 -21.13 -22.42
CA GLN A 367 -11.24 -21.89 -21.23
C GLN A 367 -10.85 -21.10 -19.99
N VAL A 368 -11.77 -20.98 -19.04
CA VAL A 368 -11.60 -20.21 -17.80
C VAL A 368 -11.72 -21.15 -16.60
N GLU A 369 -10.82 -21.02 -15.64
CA GLU A 369 -10.80 -21.72 -14.35
C GLU A 369 -10.35 -20.74 -13.25
N THR A 370 -11.21 -20.49 -12.26
CA THR A 370 -10.85 -19.76 -11.02
C THR A 370 -10.71 -20.75 -9.87
N ARG A 371 -9.62 -20.63 -9.11
CA ARG A 371 -9.40 -21.32 -7.82
C ARG A 371 -9.25 -20.35 -6.65
N SER A 372 -9.06 -19.07 -6.95
CA SER A 372 -9.19 -18.00 -5.99
C SER A 372 -10.55 -18.00 -5.31
N HIS A 373 -10.61 -17.62 -4.04
CA HIS A 373 -11.84 -17.68 -3.25
C HIS A 373 -11.82 -16.69 -2.09
N SER A 374 -13.00 -16.25 -1.65
CA SER A 374 -13.11 -15.43 -0.44
C SER A 374 -13.00 -16.29 0.82
N VAL A 375 -12.40 -15.72 1.86
CA VAL A 375 -12.25 -16.35 3.18
C VAL A 375 -12.70 -15.39 4.28
N ALA A 376 -13.39 -15.90 5.30
CA ALA A 376 -13.59 -15.14 6.53
C ALA A 376 -12.26 -15.13 7.29
N ALA A 377 -11.73 -13.95 7.58
CA ALA A 377 -10.42 -13.81 8.17
C ALA A 377 -10.41 -12.70 9.24
N GLU A 378 -9.40 -12.75 10.10
CA GLU A 378 -9.07 -11.69 11.03
C GLU A 378 -7.68 -11.17 10.71
N THR A 379 -7.51 -9.86 10.85
CA THR A 379 -6.21 -9.19 10.71
C THR A 379 -6.12 -8.07 11.75
N SER A 380 -4.97 -7.42 11.84
CA SER A 380 -4.75 -6.33 12.78
C SER A 380 -4.06 -5.16 12.12
N ASN A 381 -4.45 -3.95 12.47
CA ASN A 381 -3.55 -2.80 12.33
C ASN A 381 -2.52 -2.87 13.45
N LEU A 382 -1.32 -2.36 13.18
CA LEU A 382 -0.30 -2.17 14.22
C LEU A 382 -0.20 -0.69 14.54
N VAL A 383 -0.27 -0.36 15.83
CA VAL A 383 -0.31 1.02 16.32
C VAL A 383 0.81 1.26 17.32
N VAL A 384 1.51 2.39 17.17
CA VAL A 384 2.50 2.89 18.13
C VAL A 384 2.24 4.36 18.40
N ARG A 385 2.39 4.81 19.64
CA ARG A 385 2.21 6.22 20.03
C ARG A 385 3.52 6.83 20.52
N ILE A 386 3.79 8.05 20.07
CA ILE A 386 4.82 8.93 20.63
C ILE A 386 4.11 9.97 21.49
N PRO A 387 4.23 9.89 22.83
CA PRO A 387 3.48 10.76 23.75
C PRO A 387 3.80 12.24 23.54
N GLY A 388 2.74 13.04 23.43
CA GLY A 388 2.83 14.50 23.43
C GLY A 388 2.65 15.11 24.82
N LYS A 389 2.56 16.45 24.85
CA LYS A 389 2.17 17.22 26.04
C LYS A 389 0.65 17.34 26.20
N THR A 390 -0.11 17.04 25.15
CA THR A 390 -1.58 17.03 25.14
C THR A 390 -2.11 15.72 24.57
N ASP A 391 -3.38 15.45 24.85
CA ASP A 391 -4.12 14.28 24.34
C ASP A 391 -4.67 14.50 22.91
N ASP A 392 -4.41 15.66 22.30
CA ASP A 392 -4.72 15.87 20.88
C ASP A 392 -3.83 14.95 20.03
N LEU A 393 -4.40 14.33 18.99
CA LEU A 393 -3.71 13.34 18.15
C LEU A 393 -3.38 13.87 16.76
N LEU A 394 -2.14 13.66 16.32
CA LEU A 394 -1.78 13.62 14.91
C LEU A 394 -1.62 12.15 14.50
N VAL A 395 -2.47 11.67 13.59
CA VAL A 395 -2.36 10.32 13.05
C VAL A 395 -1.44 10.36 11.83
N VAL A 396 -0.48 9.46 11.74
CA VAL A 396 0.36 9.25 10.56
C VAL A 396 0.33 7.78 10.24
N GLY A 397 -0.04 7.41 9.02
CA GLY A 397 -0.09 6.00 8.67
C GLY A 397 0.19 5.70 7.22
N ALA A 398 0.38 4.41 6.98
CA ALA A 398 0.61 3.78 5.69
C ALA A 398 0.00 2.39 5.75
N HIS A 399 -0.51 1.88 4.64
CA HIS A 399 -0.85 0.46 4.62
C HIS A 399 0.38 -0.43 4.60
N PHE A 400 0.22 -1.57 5.23
CA PHE A 400 1.23 -2.58 5.47
C PHE A 400 1.11 -3.74 4.48
N ASP A 401 -0.13 -4.08 4.13
CA ASP A 401 -0.40 -5.09 3.14
C ASP A 401 0.04 -4.66 1.74
N SER A 402 0.10 -5.65 0.86
CA SER A 402 0.36 -5.47 -0.56
C SER A 402 -0.35 -6.59 -1.30
N TRP A 403 -0.46 -6.48 -2.63
CA TRP A 403 -0.74 -7.67 -3.44
C TRP A 403 0.34 -8.76 -3.29
N ASP A 404 -0.07 -9.99 -3.62
CA ASP A 404 0.66 -11.24 -3.47
C ASP A 404 1.58 -11.60 -4.64
N LEU A 405 1.45 -10.91 -5.79
CA LEU A 405 2.26 -11.22 -6.99
C LEU A 405 3.73 -10.79 -6.84
N GLY A 406 3.97 -9.64 -6.20
CA GLY A 406 5.28 -9.06 -5.99
C GLY A 406 5.75 -9.15 -4.54
N GLN A 407 6.60 -8.22 -4.13
CA GLN A 407 7.04 -8.06 -2.73
C GLN A 407 6.41 -6.83 -2.06
N GLY A 408 5.63 -6.02 -2.80
CA GLY A 408 4.97 -4.82 -2.27
C GLY A 408 5.97 -3.82 -1.69
N ALA A 409 7.07 -3.57 -2.41
CA ALA A 409 8.17 -2.73 -1.93
C ALA A 409 7.85 -1.26 -2.14
N LEU A 410 7.37 -0.90 -3.33
CA LEU A 410 6.84 0.43 -3.62
C LEU A 410 5.46 0.59 -3.00
N ASP A 411 4.59 -0.41 -3.18
CA ASP A 411 3.19 -0.37 -2.77
C ASP A 411 2.83 -1.44 -1.72
N ASN A 412 2.77 -1.10 -0.44
CA ASN A 412 3.21 0.19 0.16
C ASN A 412 4.29 -0.02 1.20
N GLY A 413 5.27 -0.85 0.85
CA GLY A 413 6.51 -0.99 1.58
C GLY A 413 7.21 0.35 1.81
N LEU A 414 7.15 1.27 0.84
CA LEU A 414 7.75 2.60 0.93
C LEU A 414 7.10 3.43 2.05
N GLY A 415 5.76 3.52 2.09
CA GLY A 415 5.03 4.17 3.18
C GLY A 415 5.27 3.49 4.53
N THR A 416 5.23 2.15 4.56
CA THR A 416 5.56 1.33 5.75
C THR A 416 6.95 1.65 6.30
N ALA A 417 7.95 1.82 5.43
CA ALA A 417 9.30 2.23 5.80
C ALA A 417 9.30 3.67 6.34
N GLN A 418 8.55 4.60 5.75
CA GLN A 418 8.48 5.97 6.26
C GLN A 418 7.89 6.05 7.67
N VAL A 419 6.82 5.30 7.95
CA VAL A 419 6.23 5.25 9.30
C VAL A 419 7.24 4.65 10.30
N PHE A 420 8.00 3.63 9.91
CA PHE A 420 9.08 3.08 10.75
C PHE A 420 10.22 4.07 10.96
N ALA A 421 10.61 4.80 9.92
CA ALA A 421 11.64 5.84 10.01
C ALA A 421 11.21 6.95 10.99
N LEU A 422 9.92 7.32 10.99
CA LEU A 422 9.36 8.26 11.97
C LEU A 422 9.41 7.71 13.39
N ALA A 423 8.99 6.46 13.60
CA ALA A 423 9.10 5.80 14.91
C ALA A 423 10.56 5.82 15.41
N HIS A 424 11.49 5.40 14.55
CA HIS A 424 12.91 5.42 14.87
C HIS A 424 13.42 6.84 15.18
N ARG A 425 13.07 7.83 14.35
CA ARG A 425 13.55 9.21 14.44
C ARG A 425 13.01 9.96 15.66
N LEU A 426 11.78 9.68 16.04
CA LEU A 426 11.00 10.45 17.02
C LEU A 426 10.86 9.75 18.38
N ARG A 427 11.41 8.55 18.59
CA ARG A 427 11.34 7.77 19.85
C ARG A 427 11.78 8.47 21.14
N ARG A 428 12.50 9.59 21.05
CA ARG A 428 12.92 10.43 22.21
C ARG A 428 12.37 11.85 22.14
N SER A 429 11.46 12.13 21.22
CA SER A 429 10.82 13.43 21.11
C SER A 429 9.64 13.54 22.07
N GLN A 430 9.31 14.77 22.46
CA GLN A 430 8.11 15.09 23.23
C GLN A 430 7.36 16.25 22.55
N PRO A 431 6.66 15.97 21.43
CA PRO A 431 5.89 16.96 20.70
C PRO A 431 4.78 17.58 21.57
N LEU A 432 4.19 18.68 21.11
CA LEU A 432 3.00 19.24 21.76
C LEU A 432 1.85 18.23 21.78
N ARG A 433 1.59 17.56 20.65
CA ARG A 433 0.51 16.58 20.47
C ARG A 433 1.04 15.17 20.39
N THR A 434 0.26 14.21 20.83
CA THR A 434 0.61 12.80 20.67
C THR A 434 0.58 12.44 19.19
N ILE A 435 1.63 11.76 18.71
CA ILE A 435 1.70 11.26 17.34
C ILE A 435 1.36 9.77 17.38
N GLU A 436 0.30 9.38 16.69
CA GLU A 436 -0.13 8.00 16.52
C GLU A 436 0.34 7.49 15.16
N LEU A 437 1.23 6.52 15.18
CA LEU A 437 1.78 5.86 14.00
C LEU A 437 0.99 4.57 13.75
N VAL A 438 0.44 4.41 12.54
CA VAL A 438 -0.41 3.27 12.19
C VAL A 438 0.08 2.59 10.92
N TRP A 439 0.21 1.28 10.99
CA TRP A 439 0.38 0.39 9.84
C TRP A 439 -0.95 -0.29 9.58
N PHE A 440 -1.69 0.18 8.57
CA PHE A 440 -3.03 -0.31 8.26
C PHE A 440 -2.94 -1.63 7.48
N ASN A 441 -3.77 -2.61 7.83
CA ASN A 441 -3.92 -3.82 7.03
C ASN A 441 -5.24 -3.78 6.25
N GLY A 442 -5.25 -4.35 5.05
CA GLY A 442 -6.44 -4.48 4.22
C GLY A 442 -6.76 -3.26 3.36
N GLU A 443 -5.77 -2.43 3.04
CA GLU A 443 -5.95 -1.31 2.10
C GLU A 443 -6.34 -1.84 0.72
N GLU A 444 -5.55 -2.80 0.22
CA GLU A 444 -5.65 -3.32 -1.14
C GLU A 444 -7.00 -4.01 -1.40
N GLU A 445 -7.58 -4.56 -0.33
CA GLU A 445 -8.85 -5.25 -0.32
C GLU A 445 -10.04 -4.35 0.04
N GLY A 446 -9.83 -3.04 0.16
CA GLY A 446 -10.89 -2.04 0.36
C GLY A 446 -10.79 -1.24 1.65
N MET A 447 -9.57 -0.87 2.06
CA MET A 447 -9.28 0.01 3.22
C MET A 447 -9.87 -0.51 4.53
N TRP A 448 -9.88 -1.83 4.75
CA TRP A 448 -10.48 -2.44 5.93
C TRP A 448 -9.88 -1.91 7.25
N GLY A 449 -8.56 -1.78 7.31
CA GLY A 449 -7.84 -1.30 8.48
C GLY A 449 -8.14 0.14 8.83
N SER A 450 -8.04 1.05 7.87
CA SER A 450 -8.38 2.46 8.10
C SER A 450 -9.88 2.67 8.30
N ARG A 451 -10.77 1.86 7.70
CA ARG A 451 -12.21 1.84 8.04
C ARG A 451 -12.44 1.46 9.50
N TYR A 452 -11.72 0.46 10.01
CA TYR A 452 -11.80 0.06 11.41
C TYR A 452 -11.34 1.20 12.35
N GLU A 453 -10.17 1.80 12.10
CA GLU A 453 -9.70 2.92 12.94
C GLU A 453 -10.61 4.14 12.84
N ALA A 454 -10.97 4.54 11.60
CA ALA A 454 -11.83 5.69 11.36
C ALA A 454 -13.23 5.51 11.99
N GLY A 455 -13.76 4.28 12.04
CA GLY A 455 -15.02 3.97 12.72
C GLY A 455 -14.96 4.10 14.24
N ARG A 456 -13.76 4.02 14.83
CA ARG A 456 -13.52 4.07 16.29
C ARG A 456 -13.07 5.44 16.79
N VAL A 457 -12.90 6.41 15.90
CA VAL A 457 -12.42 7.76 16.27
C VAL A 457 -13.34 8.48 17.25
N GLY A 458 -14.65 8.18 17.31
CA GLY A 458 -15.59 8.74 18.29
C GLY A 458 -15.37 10.24 18.62
N GLY A 459 -15.22 10.54 19.91
CA GLY A 459 -14.88 11.88 20.42
C GLY A 459 -13.39 12.22 20.41
N THR A 460 -12.53 11.37 19.85
CA THR A 460 -11.07 11.54 19.82
C THR A 460 -10.71 12.83 19.08
N ARG A 461 -9.85 13.60 19.72
CA ARG A 461 -9.44 14.95 19.32
C ARG A 461 -8.29 14.87 18.31
N ILE A 462 -8.61 14.50 17.07
CA ILE A 462 -7.63 14.39 15.98
C ILE A 462 -7.43 15.74 15.31
N VAL A 463 -6.18 16.17 15.18
CA VAL A 463 -5.84 17.37 14.41
C VAL A 463 -5.76 17.10 12.92
N ALA A 464 -5.10 16.04 12.52
CA ALA A 464 -5.08 15.61 11.13
C ALA A 464 -4.66 14.14 11.05
N MET A 465 -4.93 13.54 9.90
CA MET A 465 -4.36 12.27 9.50
C MET A 465 -3.46 12.49 8.29
N LEU A 466 -2.19 12.11 8.36
CA LEU A 466 -1.26 12.09 7.23
C LEU A 466 -1.16 10.67 6.70
N ASN A 467 -1.58 10.46 5.46
CA ASN A 467 -1.45 9.18 4.78
C ASN A 467 -0.18 9.16 3.91
N LEU A 468 0.60 8.10 4.06
CA LEU A 468 1.86 7.86 3.36
C LEU A 468 1.69 6.62 2.48
N ASP A 469 1.35 6.86 1.21
CA ASP A 469 1.14 5.82 0.22
C ASP A 469 1.93 6.14 -1.05
N MET A 470 2.85 5.23 -1.39
CA MET A 470 3.81 5.37 -2.49
C MET A 470 4.50 6.75 -2.53
N VAL A 471 4.98 7.23 -1.38
CA VAL A 471 5.56 8.58 -1.27
C VAL A 471 7.06 8.55 -1.60
N GLY A 472 7.40 8.99 -2.82
CA GLY A 472 8.78 9.35 -3.20
C GLY A 472 9.26 10.63 -2.52
N VAL A 473 10.19 11.37 -3.12
CA VAL A 473 10.65 12.65 -2.54
C VAL A 473 9.56 13.72 -2.66
N PRO A 474 8.99 14.24 -1.56
CA PRO A 474 7.89 15.18 -1.63
C PRO A 474 8.25 16.46 -2.40
N GLN A 475 7.39 16.81 -3.36
CA GLN A 475 7.44 18.06 -4.13
C GLN A 475 6.30 19.01 -3.80
N ALA A 476 5.21 18.49 -3.20
CA ALA A 476 4.13 19.26 -2.63
C ALA A 476 3.50 18.54 -1.43
N VAL A 477 2.79 19.30 -0.58
CA VAL A 477 1.89 18.77 0.44
C VAL A 477 0.45 19.07 0.03
N ASN A 478 -0.44 18.09 0.15
CA ASN A 478 -1.81 18.18 -0.32
C ASN A 478 -2.81 18.16 0.84
N ALA A 479 -3.65 19.19 0.92
CA ALA A 479 -4.69 19.37 1.94
C ALA A 479 -5.99 18.58 1.66
N LEU A 480 -6.04 17.79 0.57
CA LEU A 480 -7.16 16.89 0.25
C LEU A 480 -8.55 17.55 0.23
N GLY A 481 -8.64 18.81 -0.22
CA GLY A 481 -9.88 19.58 -0.31
C GLY A 481 -10.24 20.35 0.97
N ASP A 482 -9.46 20.23 2.04
CA ASP A 482 -9.71 20.92 3.30
C ASP A 482 -9.04 22.30 3.34
N ASP A 483 -9.82 23.33 3.03
CA ASP A 483 -9.35 24.72 2.97
C ASP A 483 -8.75 25.21 4.31
N SER A 484 -9.10 24.59 5.45
CA SER A 484 -8.58 24.98 6.77
C SER A 484 -7.10 24.59 6.98
N LEU A 485 -6.60 23.60 6.24
CA LEU A 485 -5.20 23.17 6.32
C LEU A 485 -4.28 24.05 5.47
N VAL A 486 -4.77 24.66 4.40
CA VAL A 486 -3.95 25.39 3.41
C VAL A 486 -3.07 26.47 4.07
N PRO A 487 -3.59 27.39 4.90
CA PRO A 487 -2.74 28.41 5.52
C PRO A 487 -1.67 27.84 6.45
N ILE A 488 -1.94 26.69 7.10
CA ILE A 488 -0.99 26.03 7.99
C ILE A 488 0.17 25.43 7.18
N LEU A 489 -0.17 24.76 6.09
CA LEU A 489 0.80 24.14 5.18
C LEU A 489 1.62 25.19 4.42
N GLU A 490 1.01 26.32 4.03
CA GLU A 490 1.72 27.42 3.37
C GLU A 490 2.73 28.06 4.31
N ARG A 491 2.37 28.30 5.57
CA ARG A 491 3.31 28.79 6.59
C ARG A 491 4.45 27.81 6.82
N TRP A 492 4.15 26.52 6.98
CA TRP A 492 5.17 25.49 7.11
C TRP A 492 6.12 25.47 5.92
N ASN A 493 5.58 25.41 4.70
CA ASN A 493 6.41 25.39 3.49
C ASN A 493 7.24 26.68 3.38
N ALA A 494 6.64 27.84 3.67
CA ALA A 494 7.34 29.12 3.65
C ALA A 494 8.54 29.14 4.62
N ALA A 495 8.39 28.57 5.82
CA ALA A 495 9.42 28.49 6.85
C ALA A 495 10.62 27.61 6.45
N ARG A 496 10.47 26.72 5.47
CA ARG A 496 11.57 25.90 4.93
C ARG A 496 12.59 26.71 4.12
N GLY A 497 12.33 27.98 3.83
CA GLY A 497 13.28 28.90 3.19
C GLY A 497 13.75 28.40 1.82
N ALA A 498 15.05 28.14 1.68
CA ALA A 498 15.64 27.61 0.44
C ALA A 498 15.23 26.15 0.14
N LYS A 499 14.73 25.40 1.14
CA LYS A 499 14.26 24.01 1.01
C LYS A 499 12.73 23.90 0.80
N LYS A 500 12.10 24.96 0.30
CA LYS A 500 10.67 24.97 -0.05
C LYS A 500 10.36 23.85 -1.05
N LEU A 501 9.18 23.27 -0.88
CA LEU A 501 8.61 22.33 -1.83
C LEU A 501 8.35 23.05 -3.16
N PRO A 502 8.89 22.55 -4.29
CA PRO A 502 8.84 23.24 -5.58
C PRO A 502 7.41 23.41 -6.12
N LEU A 503 6.52 22.46 -5.82
CA LEU A 503 5.10 22.53 -6.19
C LEU A 503 4.21 23.07 -5.06
N GLY A 504 4.81 23.46 -3.92
CA GLY A 504 4.15 24.15 -2.83
C GLY A 504 3.04 23.34 -2.13
N VAL A 505 1.92 24.02 -1.86
CA VAL A 505 0.73 23.42 -1.25
C VAL A 505 -0.30 23.16 -2.35
N GLN A 506 -0.85 21.96 -2.34
CA GLN A 506 -1.95 21.55 -3.20
C GLN A 506 -3.21 21.34 -2.35
N ASN A 507 -4.37 21.42 -3.00
CA ASN A 507 -5.65 21.20 -2.34
C ASN A 507 -6.61 20.44 -3.27
N ARG A 508 -6.24 19.20 -3.58
CA ARG A 508 -6.99 18.32 -4.48
C ARG A 508 -7.42 17.07 -3.72
N CYS A 509 -8.71 16.94 -3.47
CA CYS A 509 -9.26 15.72 -2.88
C CYS A 509 -9.28 14.59 -3.92
N TRP A 510 -8.89 13.40 -3.51
CA TRP A 510 -8.87 12.21 -4.34
C TRP A 510 -9.23 10.97 -3.52
N PHE A 511 -9.55 9.87 -4.20
CA PHE A 511 -10.00 8.60 -3.61
C PHE A 511 -9.00 7.48 -3.89
N GLY A 512 -8.83 6.58 -2.93
CA GLY A 512 -8.17 5.28 -3.12
C GLY A 512 -6.95 5.08 -2.25
N SER A 513 -7.05 5.40 -0.95
CA SER A 513 -6.08 5.04 0.09
C SER A 513 -6.66 5.36 1.48
N ASP A 514 -5.90 5.04 2.54
CA ASP A 514 -6.33 5.06 3.94
C ASP A 514 -6.75 6.43 4.49
N HIS A 515 -6.45 7.55 3.81
CA HIS A 515 -6.99 8.86 4.20
C HIS A 515 -8.51 8.94 4.01
N MET A 516 -9.08 8.15 3.09
CA MET A 516 -10.47 8.26 2.67
C MET A 516 -11.47 7.93 3.81
N PRO A 517 -11.32 6.82 4.58
CA PRO A 517 -12.18 6.57 5.74
C PRO A 517 -12.11 7.66 6.81
N TYR A 518 -10.93 8.25 7.04
CA TYR A 518 -10.78 9.38 7.97
C TYR A 518 -11.51 10.63 7.45
N GLN A 519 -11.45 10.93 6.15
CA GLN A 519 -12.22 12.03 5.56
C GLN A 519 -13.73 11.79 5.64
N LEU A 520 -14.21 10.56 5.44
CA LEU A 520 -15.63 10.19 5.62
C LEU A 520 -16.08 10.39 7.07
N ALA A 521 -15.21 10.09 8.03
CA ALA A 521 -15.42 10.35 9.45
C ALA A 521 -15.26 11.84 9.83
N GLY A 522 -15.13 12.76 8.87
CA GLY A 522 -15.00 14.20 9.09
C GLY A 522 -13.63 14.65 9.62
N VAL A 523 -12.63 13.77 9.70
CA VAL A 523 -11.25 14.15 10.05
C VAL A 523 -10.64 14.92 8.89
N ARG A 524 -9.75 15.86 9.21
CA ARG A 524 -8.88 16.50 8.21
C ARG A 524 -7.78 15.52 7.81
N ALA A 525 -7.57 15.33 6.51
CA ALA A 525 -6.53 14.44 6.02
C ALA A 525 -5.54 15.18 5.12
N LEU A 526 -4.33 14.62 5.04
CA LEU A 526 -3.20 15.15 4.27
C LEU A 526 -2.57 14.01 3.48
N THR A 527 -2.05 14.33 2.31
CA THR A 527 -1.16 13.44 1.54
C THR A 527 0.06 14.22 1.07
N LEU A 528 1.10 13.53 0.65
CA LEU A 528 2.28 14.14 0.02
C LEU A 528 2.30 13.79 -1.46
N HIS A 529 2.56 14.80 -2.28
CA HIS A 529 2.87 14.57 -3.68
C HIS A 529 4.37 14.36 -3.81
N GLY A 530 4.80 13.10 -3.71
CA GLY A 530 6.19 12.67 -3.91
C GLY A 530 6.28 11.73 -5.10
N PRO A 531 6.43 12.24 -6.34
CA PRO A 531 6.47 11.37 -7.51
C PRO A 531 7.67 10.42 -7.43
N ILE A 532 7.43 9.16 -7.78
CA ILE A 532 8.46 8.13 -7.95
C ILE A 532 8.86 8.09 -9.43
N ASP A 533 10.12 7.77 -9.72
CA ASP A 533 10.60 7.64 -11.09
C ASP A 533 9.69 6.70 -11.91
N PRO A 534 9.21 7.13 -13.10
CA PRO A 534 8.34 6.33 -13.94
C PRO A 534 8.87 4.91 -14.27
N SER A 535 10.19 4.75 -14.35
CA SER A 535 10.84 3.46 -14.59
C SER A 535 10.71 2.49 -13.42
N LEU A 536 10.48 3.00 -12.21
CA LEU A 536 10.24 2.22 -10.98
C LEU A 536 8.73 2.04 -10.75
N VAL A 537 7.96 3.12 -10.79
CA VAL A 537 6.52 3.09 -10.44
C VAL A 537 5.67 2.27 -11.42
N ARG A 538 6.17 2.01 -12.64
CA ARG A 538 5.50 1.11 -13.60
C ARG A 538 5.30 -0.32 -13.08
N TYR A 539 5.97 -0.71 -12.00
CA TYR A 539 5.80 -2.03 -11.37
C TYR A 539 4.71 -2.05 -10.28
N TYR A 540 4.00 -0.95 -10.06
CA TYR A 540 2.82 -0.89 -9.19
C TYR A 540 1.88 -2.09 -9.40
N HIS A 541 1.57 -2.83 -8.33
CA HIS A 541 0.72 -4.04 -8.32
C HIS A 541 1.21 -5.20 -9.20
N ASP A 542 2.44 -5.16 -9.71
CA ASP A 542 3.03 -6.18 -10.58
C ASP A 542 3.99 -7.09 -9.80
N PHE A 543 4.31 -8.25 -10.38
CA PHE A 543 5.33 -9.14 -9.82
C PHE A 543 6.72 -8.47 -9.71
N GLY A 544 6.98 -7.44 -10.53
CA GLY A 544 8.22 -6.67 -10.48
C GLY A 544 8.27 -5.59 -9.40
N ASP A 545 7.24 -5.46 -8.55
CA ASP A 545 7.33 -4.60 -7.35
C ASP A 545 8.21 -5.28 -6.28
N THR A 546 9.51 -5.10 -6.41
CA THR A 546 10.55 -5.76 -5.61
C THR A 546 11.44 -4.75 -4.89
N ALA A 547 12.13 -5.20 -3.83
CA ALA A 547 12.94 -4.34 -2.96
C ALA A 547 14.00 -3.51 -3.70
N ASP A 548 14.55 -4.01 -4.81
CA ASP A 548 15.54 -3.29 -5.63
C ASP A 548 14.95 -2.06 -6.35
N LYS A 549 13.61 -1.93 -6.41
CA LYS A 549 12.90 -0.76 -6.94
C LYS A 549 12.76 0.37 -5.93
N VAL A 550 13.19 0.17 -4.68
CA VAL A 550 13.24 1.20 -3.64
C VAL A 550 14.69 1.50 -3.30
N PRO A 551 15.33 2.49 -3.95
CA PRO A 551 16.68 2.92 -3.59
C PRO A 551 16.71 3.49 -2.17
N GLU A 552 17.78 3.23 -1.42
CA GLU A 552 17.97 3.80 -0.08
C GLU A 552 17.84 5.34 -0.07
N ALA A 553 18.43 6.00 -1.06
CA ALA A 553 18.37 7.46 -1.21
C ALA A 553 16.93 7.99 -1.30
N LEU A 554 16.02 7.24 -1.97
CA LEU A 554 14.61 7.62 -2.06
C LEU A 554 13.95 7.67 -0.68
N VAL A 555 14.28 6.72 0.20
CA VAL A 555 13.77 6.69 1.59
C VAL A 555 14.40 7.83 2.39
N VAL A 556 15.72 8.01 2.31
CA VAL A 556 16.46 9.05 3.04
C VAL A 556 15.94 10.46 2.72
N ASP A 557 15.83 10.79 1.43
CA ASP A 557 15.47 12.13 0.98
C ASP A 557 14.00 12.45 1.31
N SER A 558 13.11 11.46 1.25
CA SER A 558 11.70 11.65 1.60
C SER A 558 11.47 11.71 3.11
N THR A 559 12.15 10.88 3.92
CA THR A 559 12.02 10.90 5.39
C THR A 559 12.37 12.27 5.98
N GLU A 560 13.37 12.96 5.42
CA GLU A 560 13.76 14.29 5.90
C GLU A 560 12.60 15.29 5.84
N ILE A 561 11.84 15.27 4.75
CA ILE A 561 10.71 16.17 4.53
C ILE A 561 9.49 15.72 5.34
N ILE A 562 9.23 14.41 5.38
CA ILE A 562 8.11 13.83 6.12
C ILE A 562 8.25 14.09 7.62
N ALA A 563 9.42 13.85 8.21
CA ALA A 563 9.67 14.08 9.63
C ALA A 563 9.55 15.57 10.00
N ASP A 564 10.01 16.48 9.13
CA ASP A 564 9.85 17.92 9.31
C ASP A 564 8.37 18.34 9.32
N LEU A 565 7.57 17.84 8.36
CA LEU A 565 6.14 18.12 8.32
C LEU A 565 5.41 17.57 9.55
N VAL A 566 5.68 16.32 9.94
CA VAL A 566 5.06 15.67 11.10
C VAL A 566 5.36 16.46 12.38
N LEU A 567 6.62 16.85 12.59
CA LEU A 567 6.99 17.67 13.74
C LEU A 567 6.35 19.06 13.70
N ALA A 568 6.26 19.69 12.52
CA ALA A 568 5.61 20.99 12.37
C ALA A 568 4.12 20.92 12.73
N LEU A 569 3.39 19.94 12.19
CA LEU A 569 1.96 19.75 12.48
C LEU A 569 1.73 19.38 13.94
N ALA A 570 2.54 18.46 14.49
CA ALA A 570 2.42 18.05 15.88
C ALA A 570 2.63 19.23 16.84
N ASN A 571 3.47 20.21 16.48
CA ASN A 571 3.81 21.36 17.32
C ASN A 571 3.10 22.68 16.97
N ASP A 572 2.36 22.80 15.86
CA ASP A 572 1.69 24.05 15.48
C ASP A 572 0.53 24.34 16.46
N PRO A 573 0.58 25.41 17.28
CA PRO A 573 -0.45 25.69 18.27
C PRO A 573 -1.79 26.15 17.64
N GLY A 574 -1.78 26.63 16.41
CA GLY A 574 -2.95 27.05 15.63
C GLY A 574 -3.71 25.89 14.99
N LEU A 575 -3.08 24.72 14.82
CA LEU A 575 -3.75 23.52 14.33
C LEU A 575 -4.63 22.87 15.44
N LYS A 576 -5.84 23.37 15.67
CA LYS A 576 -6.77 22.83 16.69
C LYS A 576 -7.57 21.66 16.16
N PRO A 577 -7.88 20.61 16.94
CA PRO A 577 -8.72 19.49 16.50
C PRO A 577 -10.01 19.95 15.84
N LEU A 578 -10.37 19.33 14.73
CA LEU A 578 -11.56 19.67 13.95
C LEU A 578 -12.22 18.38 13.46
N ARG A 579 -13.54 18.32 13.62
CA ARG A 579 -14.41 17.28 13.07
C ARG A 579 -15.44 17.96 12.19
N ARG A 580 -15.36 17.77 10.87
CA ARG A 580 -16.37 18.27 9.93
C ARG A 580 -17.72 17.61 10.19
N THR A 581 -18.80 18.36 9.99
CA THR A 581 -20.15 17.77 10.03
C THR A 581 -20.35 16.85 8.82
N PRO A 582 -21.36 15.95 8.84
CA PRO A 582 -21.72 15.18 7.65
C PRO A 582 -22.05 16.05 6.44
N ALA A 583 -22.68 17.21 6.65
CA ALA A 583 -23.01 18.15 5.57
C ALA A 583 -21.76 18.78 4.94
N ASP A 584 -20.82 19.28 5.76
CA ASP A 584 -19.55 19.83 5.28
C ASP A 584 -18.69 18.75 4.60
N THR A 585 -18.80 17.52 5.08
CA THR A 585 -18.11 16.37 4.49
C THR A 585 -18.65 16.03 3.11
N ALA A 586 -19.98 15.98 2.95
CA ALA A 586 -20.61 15.82 1.66
C ALA A 586 -20.26 16.96 0.69
N ALA A 587 -20.25 18.21 1.17
CA ALA A 587 -19.90 19.38 0.37
C ALA A 587 -18.46 19.30 -0.17
N LEU A 588 -17.49 18.89 0.66
CA LEU A 588 -16.10 18.66 0.24
C LEU A 588 -16.03 17.66 -0.92
N PHE A 589 -16.71 16.51 -0.79
CA PHE A 589 -16.68 15.48 -1.84
C PHE A 589 -17.43 15.88 -3.11
N ARG A 590 -18.51 16.67 -3.00
CA ARG A 590 -19.20 17.25 -4.17
C ARG A 590 -18.32 18.25 -4.90
N LYS A 591 -17.69 19.17 -4.17
CA LYS A 591 -16.71 20.13 -4.73
C LYS A 591 -15.57 19.41 -5.45
N ALA A 592 -15.19 18.23 -4.97
CA ALA A 592 -14.17 17.38 -5.57
C ALA A 592 -14.65 16.46 -6.71
N GLY A 593 -15.96 16.43 -7.02
CA GLY A 593 -16.52 15.52 -8.03
C GLY A 593 -16.49 14.03 -7.65
N LEU A 594 -16.41 13.70 -6.36
CA LEU A 594 -16.28 12.33 -5.86
C LEU A 594 -17.61 11.65 -5.52
N GLU A 595 -18.73 12.38 -5.50
CA GLU A 595 -20.05 11.83 -5.11
C GLU A 595 -20.43 10.57 -5.90
N GLN A 596 -20.37 10.61 -7.23
CA GLN A 596 -20.75 9.47 -8.07
C GLN A 596 -19.88 8.25 -7.80
N ARG A 597 -18.56 8.44 -7.68
CA ARG A 597 -17.61 7.37 -7.38
C ARG A 597 -17.88 6.75 -6.01
N LEU A 598 -18.14 7.58 -4.99
CA LEU A 598 -18.45 7.11 -3.64
C LEU A 598 -19.78 6.34 -3.60
N ARG A 599 -20.80 6.77 -4.36
CA ARG A 599 -22.05 6.01 -4.50
C ARG A 599 -21.83 4.66 -5.18
N ALA A 600 -21.04 4.63 -6.24
CA ALA A 600 -20.76 3.41 -7.00
C ALA A 600 -20.07 2.33 -6.15
N VAL A 601 -19.26 2.72 -5.15
CA VAL A 601 -18.62 1.79 -4.19
C VAL A 601 -19.39 1.65 -2.88
N GLY A 602 -20.59 2.25 -2.75
CA GLY A 602 -21.44 2.13 -1.56
C GLY A 602 -20.99 2.93 -0.34
N TRP A 603 -20.11 3.92 -0.51
CA TRP A 603 -19.50 4.70 0.59
C TRP A 603 -20.14 6.07 0.79
N TRP A 604 -21.15 6.43 0.00
CA TRP A 604 -21.90 7.66 0.18
C TRP A 604 -23.02 7.48 1.21
N SER A 605 -22.80 7.98 2.43
CA SER A 605 -23.77 7.88 3.55
C SER A 605 -24.52 9.19 3.87
N PHE A 606 -24.31 10.26 3.08
CA PHE A 606 -24.77 11.62 3.42
C PHE A 606 -26.19 11.96 2.94
N GLY A 607 -26.91 11.00 2.34
CA GLY A 607 -28.22 11.23 1.70
C GLY A 607 -28.16 12.10 0.43
N ASP A 608 -29.32 12.38 -0.16
CA ASP A 608 -29.44 13.17 -1.41
C ASP A 608 -29.60 14.67 -1.15
N GLY A 609 -29.17 15.16 0.02
CA GLY A 609 -29.40 16.54 0.51
C GLY A 609 -29.18 17.62 -0.57
N PRO A 610 -29.84 18.79 -0.43
CA PRO A 610 -30.14 19.70 -1.53
C PRO A 610 -28.92 19.91 -2.44
N ARG A 611 -29.07 19.51 -3.71
CA ARG A 611 -28.06 19.77 -4.74
C ARG A 611 -27.97 21.30 -4.87
N GLU A 612 -26.82 21.87 -4.57
CA GLU A 612 -26.54 23.24 -4.99
C GLU A 612 -26.70 23.26 -6.51
N THR A 613 -27.72 23.98 -6.98
CA THR A 613 -27.91 24.24 -8.40
C THR A 613 -26.77 25.15 -8.82
N SER A 614 -25.68 24.55 -9.33
CA SER A 614 -24.67 25.31 -10.03
C SER A 614 -25.38 26.00 -11.17
N LYS A 615 -25.53 27.33 -11.10
CA LYS A 615 -25.95 28.13 -12.24
C LYS A 615 -25.00 27.78 -13.38
N SER A 616 -25.54 27.13 -14.40
CA SER A 616 -24.82 26.86 -15.62
C SER A 616 -24.38 28.20 -16.20
N THR A 617 -23.07 28.44 -16.22
CA THR A 617 -22.48 29.46 -17.08
C THR A 617 -22.84 29.07 -18.52
N PRO A 618 -23.58 29.88 -19.28
CA PRO A 618 -23.89 29.53 -20.66
C PRO A 618 -22.59 29.53 -21.48
N PRO A 619 -22.46 28.62 -22.47
CA PRO A 619 -21.26 28.54 -23.28
C PRO A 619 -21.07 29.83 -24.09
N SER A 620 -19.85 30.35 -24.07
CA SER A 620 -19.45 31.51 -24.84
C SER A 620 -19.49 31.22 -26.34
N GLY A 621 -20.22 32.06 -27.08
CA GLY A 621 -19.86 32.43 -28.45
C GLY A 621 -20.31 31.51 -29.58
N ALA A 622 -21.60 31.57 -29.93
CA ALA A 622 -22.01 31.43 -31.32
C ALA A 622 -22.27 32.85 -31.88
N GLN A 623 -21.54 33.23 -32.91
CA GLN A 623 -21.76 34.48 -33.64
C GLN A 623 -23.16 34.48 -34.26
N PRO A 624 -23.94 35.58 -34.18
CA PRO A 624 -25.25 35.64 -34.79
C PRO A 624 -25.12 35.81 -36.31
N ALA A 625 -25.82 34.94 -37.04
CA ALA A 625 -26.04 35.06 -38.48
C ALA A 625 -26.76 36.37 -38.80
N LYS A 626 -26.24 37.10 -39.80
CA LYS A 626 -26.85 38.30 -40.37
C LYS A 626 -28.18 37.93 -41.02
N SER A 627 -29.28 38.46 -40.49
CA SER A 627 -30.56 38.52 -41.19
C SER A 627 -30.53 39.68 -42.19
N ALA A 628 -30.78 39.35 -43.45
CA ALA A 628 -31.14 40.32 -44.47
C ALA A 628 -32.57 40.83 -44.17
N GLY A 629 -32.71 42.14 -43.96
CA GLY A 629 -34.01 42.81 -43.94
C GLY A 629 -34.43 43.22 -45.37
N PRO A 630 -35.73 43.22 -45.70
CA PRO A 630 -36.22 43.64 -47.00
C PRO A 630 -36.43 45.16 -47.08
N ASN A 631 -36.42 45.66 -48.32
CA ASN A 631 -36.79 47.00 -48.78
C ASN A 631 -37.83 47.74 -47.92
N SER A 632 -37.47 48.92 -47.41
CA SER A 632 -38.04 50.24 -47.76
C SER A 632 -37.52 51.31 -46.80
#